data_AF-A0A415EI02-F1
#
_entry.id   AF-A0A415EI02-F1
#
_cell.length_a   1.000
_cell.length_b   1.000
_cell.length_c   1.000
_cell.angle_alpha   90.00
_cell.angle_beta   90.00
_cell.angle_gamma   90.00
#
_symmetry.space_group_name_H-M   'P 1'
#
loop_
_entity.id
_entity.type
_entity.pdbx_description
1 polymer ?
#
loop_
_entity_poly.entity_id
_entity_poly.type
_entity_poly.pdbx_seq_one_letter_code
_entity_poly.pdbx_strand_id
1 'polypeptide(L)'
;MKFSLASERVDSLKEYFLKKVSHRIHSDDFWALKDISFKISKGDSFALIGSNGSGKSTLLKIIAGVLEPTIGKVSVRGAIAPLIELGAGFDPDLTGRENIFLNGAILGHSKKFMLEKYDEIMDFAEIKDFEDVPVKNYSSGMMARLGFSIATISKPDILLVDEILAVGDFAFQRKCQDRMQKLMEGGTTVVFVSHSFSDVERICKHAAWINKGNLEFVGDSKEACNRYEHSEDYLKSLSASDDIQYNIDSIWSPNGRETIIQGWAYSKYGNVNILLPSNVQGKVDRVEREDVVAIKHLNGSLLDCGFKIIVNNKDLDNLKLILKNKVHTLTIRV
;
A
#
# COMPACT_ATOMS: atom_id res chain seq x y z
N MET A 1 13.42 -13.00 7.99
CA MET A 1 14.38 -11.99 7.54
C MET A 1 14.79 -11.14 8.72
N LYS A 2 16.07 -11.16 9.07
CA LYS A 2 16.66 -10.41 10.16
C LYS A 2 17.54 -9.30 9.59
N PHE A 3 17.34 -8.07 10.05
CA PHE A 3 18.19 -6.93 9.75
C PHE A 3 18.92 -6.51 11.03
N SER A 4 20.19 -6.15 10.89
CA SER A 4 20.95 -5.49 11.95
C SER A 4 20.74 -3.98 11.77
N LEU A 5 20.10 -3.34 12.76
CA LEU A 5 20.05 -1.89 12.81
C LEU A 5 21.35 -1.41 13.47
N ALA A 6 22.28 -0.91 12.65
CA ALA A 6 23.38 -0.12 13.18
C ALA A 6 22.78 1.20 13.73
N SER A 7 22.73 1.34 15.05
CA SER A 7 22.10 2.48 15.72
C SER A 7 22.78 3.83 15.42
N GLU A 8 24.00 3.82 14.86
CA GLU A 8 24.75 5.02 14.52
C GLU A 8 25.51 4.83 13.19
N ARG A 9 25.42 5.82 12.29
CA ARG A 9 26.34 5.92 11.15
C ARG A 9 27.75 6.12 11.69
N VAL A 10 28.68 5.27 11.26
CA VAL A 10 30.10 5.42 11.58
C VAL A 10 30.74 6.08 10.38
N ASP A 11 30.97 7.39 10.46
CA ASP A 11 31.40 8.20 9.32
C ASP A 11 32.93 8.13 9.10
N SER A 12 33.69 7.48 10.00
CA SER A 12 35.14 7.30 9.83
C SER A 12 35.73 6.03 10.44
N LEU A 13 36.85 5.56 9.86
CA LEU A 13 37.62 4.40 10.33
C LEU A 13 38.16 4.58 11.77
N LYS A 14 38.44 5.82 12.20
CA LYS A 14 38.87 6.13 13.58
C LYS A 14 37.72 5.92 14.58
N GLU A 15 36.52 6.31 14.19
CA GLU A 15 35.32 6.16 15.02
C GLU A 15 34.93 4.69 15.18
N TYR A 16 35.08 3.89 14.12
CA TYR A 16 34.90 2.44 14.17
C TYR A 16 35.85 1.78 15.18
N PHE A 17 37.13 2.16 15.18
CA PHE A 17 38.13 1.58 16.09
C PHE A 17 37.88 1.96 17.56
N LEU A 18 37.47 3.20 17.83
CA LEU A 18 37.13 3.68 19.17
C LEU A 18 35.85 3.03 19.73
N LYS A 19 34.83 2.83 18.89
CA LYS A 19 33.57 2.17 19.28
C LYS A 19 33.73 0.66 19.46
N LYS A 20 34.63 0.02 18.70
CA LYS A 20 34.96 -1.41 18.85
C LYS A 20 35.72 -1.72 20.15
N VAL A 21 36.62 -0.82 20.59
CA VAL A 21 37.35 -0.97 21.86
C VAL A 21 36.46 -0.72 23.08
N SER A 22 35.41 0.10 22.94
CA SER A 22 34.52 0.48 24.06
C SER A 22 33.28 -0.41 24.27
N HIS A 23 33.08 -1.49 23.49
CA HIS A 23 31.92 -2.39 23.57
C HIS A 23 30.55 -1.66 23.48
N ARG A 24 30.49 -0.52 22.76
CA ARG A 24 29.28 0.31 22.63
C ARG A 24 28.60 0.21 21.26
N ILE A 25 28.90 -0.82 20.47
CA ILE A 25 28.15 -1.10 19.23
C ILE A 25 26.97 -1.99 19.62
N HIS A 26 25.89 -1.38 20.10
CA HIS A 26 24.60 -2.07 20.19
C HIS A 26 24.02 -2.18 18.78
N SER A 27 24.16 -3.36 18.18
CA SER A 27 23.36 -3.73 17.01
C SER A 27 22.06 -4.31 17.53
N ASP A 28 20.98 -3.53 17.51
CA ASP A 28 19.67 -4.09 17.77
C ASP A 28 19.19 -4.83 16.52
N ASP A 29 18.99 -6.13 16.69
CA ASP A 29 18.53 -7.00 15.64
C ASP A 29 17.00 -6.90 15.50
N PHE A 30 16.53 -6.54 14.30
CA PHE A 30 15.11 -6.47 13.99
C PHE A 30 14.70 -7.55 12.98
N TRP A 31 13.61 -8.24 13.27
CA TRP A 31 13.03 -9.23 12.38
C TRP A 31 11.92 -8.62 11.54
N ALA A 32 12.21 -8.32 10.27
CA ALA A 32 11.23 -7.82 9.32
C ALA A 32 10.22 -8.88 8.86
N LEU A 33 10.62 -10.15 8.84
CA LEU A 33 9.75 -11.30 8.52
C LEU A 33 10.08 -12.46 9.46
N LYS A 34 9.05 -13.14 9.95
CA LYS A 34 9.12 -14.24 10.91
C LYS A 34 8.24 -15.39 10.42
N ASP A 35 8.90 -16.51 10.12
CA ASP A 35 8.26 -17.80 9.79
C ASP A 35 7.07 -17.71 8.82
N ILE A 36 7.27 -17.05 7.68
CA ILE A 36 6.23 -16.90 6.65
C ILE A 36 6.26 -18.11 5.72
N SER A 37 5.12 -18.79 5.60
CA SER A 37 4.96 -19.96 4.73
C SER A 37 3.65 -19.88 3.93
N PHE A 38 3.75 -19.79 2.61
CA PHE A 38 2.62 -19.90 1.69
C PHE A 38 3.09 -20.33 0.29
N LYS A 39 2.15 -20.64 -0.60
CA LYS A 39 2.42 -21.03 -2.00
C LYS A 39 1.53 -20.26 -2.94
N ILE A 40 2.11 -19.73 -4.02
CA ILE A 40 1.39 -19.09 -5.12
C ILE A 40 1.35 -20.07 -6.30
N SER A 41 0.17 -20.28 -6.86
CA SER A 41 0.00 -21.17 -8.02
C SER A 41 0.28 -20.42 -9.33
N LYS A 42 0.70 -21.15 -10.38
CA LYS A 42 0.93 -20.55 -11.69
C LYS A 42 -0.38 -19.95 -12.24
N GLY A 43 -0.30 -18.72 -12.77
CA GLY A 43 -1.44 -18.00 -13.34
C GLY A 43 -2.42 -17.45 -12.28
N ASP A 44 -2.03 -17.49 -11.02
CA ASP A 44 -2.79 -16.89 -9.92
C ASP A 44 -2.52 -15.38 -9.83
N SER A 45 -3.47 -14.64 -9.27
CA SER A 45 -3.30 -13.24 -8.90
C SER A 45 -3.38 -13.11 -7.39
N PHE A 46 -2.26 -12.73 -6.78
CA PHE A 46 -2.00 -12.84 -5.35
C PHE A 46 -1.59 -11.50 -4.77
N ALA A 47 -2.30 -11.01 -3.74
CA ALA A 47 -1.95 -9.76 -3.08
C ALA A 47 -1.10 -9.99 -1.81
N LEU A 48 -0.22 -9.05 -1.51
CA LEU A 48 0.37 -8.88 -0.17
C LEU A 48 -0.26 -7.63 0.45
N ILE A 49 -0.97 -7.81 1.56
CA ILE A 49 -1.67 -6.73 2.28
C ILE A 49 -1.16 -6.61 3.71
N GLY A 50 -1.33 -5.44 4.31
CA GLY A 50 -0.86 -5.13 5.67
C GLY A 50 -0.36 -3.70 5.81
N SER A 51 -0.18 -3.24 7.06
CA SER A 51 0.20 -1.87 7.38
C SER A 51 1.60 -1.50 6.90
N ASN A 52 1.97 -0.23 6.95
CA ASN A 52 3.35 0.20 6.69
C ASN A 52 4.31 -0.45 7.68
N GLY A 53 5.48 -0.89 7.20
CA GLY A 53 6.45 -1.61 8.04
C GLY A 53 6.08 -3.06 8.39
N SER A 54 4.97 -3.60 7.87
CA SER A 54 4.60 -5.01 8.09
C SER A 54 5.57 -6.02 7.47
N GLY A 55 6.35 -5.63 6.46
CA GLY A 55 7.33 -6.49 5.78
C GLY A 55 7.00 -6.82 4.32
N LYS A 56 5.89 -6.33 3.75
CA LYS A 56 5.48 -6.58 2.34
C LYS A 56 6.61 -6.38 1.32
N SER A 57 7.25 -5.21 1.30
CA SER A 57 8.34 -4.91 0.35
C SER A 57 9.57 -5.79 0.59
N THR A 58 9.85 -6.18 1.84
CA THR A 58 10.92 -7.14 2.14
C THR A 58 10.59 -8.52 1.55
N LEU A 59 9.36 -8.98 1.73
CA LEU A 59 8.90 -10.25 1.18
C LEU A 59 8.91 -10.23 -0.35
N LEU A 60 8.46 -9.13 -0.96
CA LEU A 60 8.47 -8.94 -2.41
C LEU A 60 9.90 -8.99 -2.98
N LYS A 61 10.87 -8.33 -2.30
CA LYS A 61 12.30 -8.39 -2.67
C LYS A 61 12.91 -9.79 -2.53
N ILE A 62 12.48 -10.57 -1.54
CA ILE A 62 12.91 -11.97 -1.41
C ILE A 62 12.32 -12.81 -2.56
N ILE A 63 11.05 -12.63 -2.90
CA ILE A 63 10.43 -13.31 -4.05
C ILE A 63 11.14 -12.93 -5.35
N ALA A 64 11.52 -11.67 -5.50
CA ALA A 64 12.27 -11.17 -6.67
C ALA A 64 13.72 -11.68 -6.75
N GLY A 65 14.26 -12.31 -5.69
CA GLY A 65 15.66 -12.73 -5.63
C GLY A 65 16.65 -11.59 -5.36
N VAL A 66 16.17 -10.40 -4.98
CA VAL A 66 17.02 -9.24 -4.60
C VAL A 66 17.60 -9.43 -3.20
N LEU A 67 16.84 -10.10 -2.31
CA LEU A 67 17.28 -10.41 -0.95
C LEU A 67 17.24 -11.91 -0.70
N GLU A 68 18.30 -12.45 -0.12
CA GLU A 68 18.30 -13.83 0.38
C GLU A 68 17.68 -13.90 1.78
N PRO A 69 16.82 -14.90 2.06
CA PRO A 69 16.24 -15.06 3.39
C PRO A 69 17.31 -15.49 4.40
N THR A 70 17.33 -14.87 5.58
CA THR A 70 18.24 -15.28 6.68
C THR A 70 18.04 -16.73 7.10
N ILE A 71 16.80 -17.20 7.11
CA ILE A 71 16.39 -18.56 7.47
C ILE A 71 15.23 -18.95 6.54
N GLY A 72 15.20 -20.22 6.13
CA GLY A 72 14.18 -20.77 5.24
C GLY A 72 14.63 -20.76 3.79
N LYS A 73 13.68 -20.99 2.88
CA LYS A 73 13.94 -21.07 1.44
C LYS A 73 12.78 -20.50 0.65
N VAL A 74 13.09 -19.78 -0.41
CA VAL A 74 12.13 -19.40 -1.45
C VAL A 74 12.48 -20.15 -2.74
N SER A 75 11.47 -20.67 -3.42
CA SER A 75 11.63 -21.41 -4.68
C SER A 75 10.71 -20.82 -5.73
N VAL A 76 11.30 -20.18 -6.73
CA VAL A 76 10.57 -19.57 -7.84
C VAL A 76 10.84 -20.37 -9.12
N ARG A 77 9.80 -20.56 -9.94
CA ARG A 77 9.88 -21.27 -11.22
C ARG A 77 9.31 -20.37 -12.32
N GLY A 78 10.19 -19.85 -13.17
CA GLY A 78 9.84 -18.96 -14.28
C GLY A 78 10.61 -17.64 -14.22
N ALA A 79 10.54 -16.88 -15.31
CA ALA A 79 11.11 -15.54 -15.38
C ALA A 79 10.27 -14.53 -14.58
N ILE A 80 10.94 -13.75 -13.73
CA ILE A 80 10.33 -12.71 -12.92
C ILE A 80 10.54 -11.35 -13.61
N ALA A 81 9.46 -10.59 -13.76
CA ALA A 81 9.52 -9.17 -14.08
C ALA A 81 9.18 -8.37 -12.81
N PRO A 82 10.18 -7.81 -12.10
CA PRO A 82 9.93 -7.01 -10.91
C PRO A 82 9.65 -5.54 -11.29
N LEU A 83 8.45 -5.07 -11.00
CA LEU A 83 8.11 -3.64 -10.93
C LEU A 83 8.13 -3.21 -9.46
N ILE A 84 9.31 -3.30 -8.87
CA ILE A 84 9.57 -3.03 -7.45
C ILE A 84 10.52 -1.85 -7.38
N GLU A 85 10.15 -0.83 -6.61
CA GLU A 85 10.89 0.43 -6.47
C GLU A 85 11.03 1.23 -7.78
N LEU A 86 10.53 2.47 -7.73
CA LEU A 86 10.51 3.37 -8.88
C LEU A 86 11.95 3.70 -9.28
N GLY A 87 12.36 3.24 -10.47
CA GLY A 87 13.74 3.44 -10.94
C GLY A 87 14.70 2.27 -10.72
N ALA A 88 14.27 1.14 -10.15
CA ALA A 88 15.15 -0.03 -10.03
C ALA A 88 15.61 -0.50 -11.42
N GLY A 89 16.94 -0.58 -11.64
CA GLY A 89 17.55 -0.94 -12.92
C GLY A 89 17.79 0.24 -13.87
N PHE A 90 17.33 1.44 -13.54
CA PHE A 90 17.68 2.64 -14.29
C PHE A 90 19.05 3.19 -13.87
N ASP A 91 19.81 3.63 -14.86
CA ASP A 91 20.99 4.47 -14.66
C ASP A 91 20.57 5.95 -14.84
N PRO A 92 20.71 6.79 -13.81
CA PRO A 92 20.25 8.18 -13.83
C PRO A 92 21.02 9.05 -14.83
N ASP A 93 22.25 8.69 -15.19
CA ASP A 93 23.08 9.45 -16.13
C ASP A 93 22.83 9.06 -17.59
N LEU A 94 22.24 7.88 -17.83
CA LEU A 94 21.84 7.42 -19.16
C LEU A 94 20.49 8.03 -19.60
N THR A 95 20.32 8.16 -20.91
CA THR A 95 19.08 8.60 -21.55
C THR A 95 17.95 7.59 -21.39
N GLY A 96 16.70 8.01 -21.64
CA GLY A 96 15.57 7.08 -21.70
C GLY A 96 15.79 5.93 -22.69
N ARG A 97 16.34 6.25 -23.87
CA ARG A 97 16.71 5.28 -24.91
C ARG A 97 17.68 4.23 -24.39
N GLU A 98 18.79 4.65 -23.80
CA GLU A 98 19.82 3.75 -23.27
C GLU A 98 19.27 2.89 -22.12
N ASN A 99 18.45 3.48 -21.26
CA ASN A 99 17.82 2.78 -20.16
C ASN A 99 16.83 1.69 -20.60
N ILE A 100 16.18 1.83 -21.76
CA ILE A 100 15.36 0.75 -22.34
C ILE A 100 16.23 -0.48 -22.60
N PHE A 101 17.40 -0.31 -23.21
CA PHE A 101 18.30 -1.43 -23.50
C PHE A 101 18.92 -2.03 -22.23
N LEU A 102 19.31 -1.18 -21.27
CA LEU A 102 19.85 -1.62 -19.98
C LEU A 102 18.83 -2.48 -19.21
N ASN A 103 17.62 -1.96 -19.02
CA ASN A 103 16.57 -2.68 -18.30
C ASN A 103 16.10 -3.92 -19.07
N GLY A 104 16.02 -3.84 -20.40
CA GLY A 104 15.75 -5.02 -21.24
C GLY A 104 16.77 -6.14 -21.01
N ALA A 105 18.06 -5.80 -20.93
CA ALA A 105 19.11 -6.78 -20.65
C ALA A 105 19.02 -7.36 -19.23
N ILE A 106 18.70 -6.54 -18.23
CA ILE A 106 18.45 -6.99 -16.84
C ILE A 106 17.30 -8.00 -16.79
N LEU A 107 16.24 -7.77 -17.58
CA LEU A 107 15.10 -8.68 -17.72
C LEU A 107 15.38 -9.91 -18.61
N GLY A 108 16.60 -10.06 -19.12
CA GLY A 108 17.02 -11.19 -19.95
C GLY A 108 16.62 -11.09 -21.42
N HIS A 109 16.26 -9.90 -21.91
CA HIS A 109 15.95 -9.67 -23.31
C HIS A 109 17.21 -9.43 -24.16
N SER A 110 17.20 -9.97 -25.39
CA SER A 110 18.28 -9.71 -26.35
C SER A 110 18.20 -8.28 -26.90
N LYS A 111 19.34 -7.70 -27.28
CA LYS A 111 19.39 -6.38 -27.94
C LYS A 111 18.52 -6.33 -29.21
N LYS A 112 18.48 -7.41 -29.99
CA LYS A 112 17.65 -7.52 -31.19
C LYS A 112 16.16 -7.38 -30.85
N PHE A 113 15.70 -8.12 -29.84
CA PHE A 113 14.31 -8.02 -29.37
C PHE A 113 13.98 -6.60 -28.89
N MET A 114 14.88 -5.97 -28.13
CA MET A 114 14.66 -4.60 -27.65
C MET A 114 14.60 -3.57 -28.79
N LEU A 115 15.37 -3.75 -29.86
CA LEU A 115 15.28 -2.90 -31.06
C LEU A 115 13.90 -3.06 -31.75
N GLU A 116 13.42 -4.30 -31.90
CA GLU A 116 12.11 -4.59 -32.50
C GLU A 116 10.95 -4.02 -31.67
N LYS A 117 11.14 -3.89 -30.35
CA LYS A 117 10.13 -3.42 -29.41
C LYS A 117 10.27 -1.96 -28.99
N TYR A 118 11.30 -1.28 -29.45
CA TYR A 118 11.64 0.06 -29.00
C TYR A 118 10.48 1.06 -29.16
N ASP A 119 9.91 1.15 -30.37
CA ASP A 119 8.82 2.07 -30.66
C ASP A 119 7.56 1.74 -29.85
N GLU A 120 7.25 0.45 -29.67
CA GLU A 120 6.12 0.02 -28.84
C GLU A 120 6.29 0.44 -27.37
N ILE A 121 7.51 0.33 -26.82
CA ILE A 121 7.83 0.76 -25.45
C ILE A 121 7.66 2.27 -25.32
N MET A 122 8.19 3.05 -26.26
CA MET A 122 8.13 4.51 -26.24
C MET A 122 6.69 5.03 -26.41
N ASP A 123 5.94 4.45 -27.34
CA ASP A 123 4.56 4.81 -27.58
C ASP A 123 3.65 4.38 -26.41
N PHE A 124 3.96 3.25 -25.74
CA PHE A 124 3.25 2.89 -24.51
C PHE A 124 3.57 3.89 -23.40
N ALA A 125 4.83 4.25 -23.19
CA ALA A 125 5.28 5.14 -22.12
C ALA A 125 4.85 6.59 -22.30
N GLU A 126 4.53 7.02 -23.53
CA GLU A 126 4.12 8.40 -23.87
C GLU A 126 5.18 9.44 -23.50
N ILE A 127 6.47 9.11 -23.72
CA ILE A 127 7.62 9.97 -23.39
C ILE A 127 8.60 10.16 -24.56
N LYS A 128 8.13 9.99 -25.80
CA LYS A 128 8.97 10.00 -27.01
C LYS A 128 9.81 11.28 -27.13
N ASP A 129 9.26 12.43 -26.76
CA ASP A 129 9.96 13.73 -26.79
C ASP A 129 11.13 13.83 -25.79
N PHE A 130 11.21 12.90 -24.84
CA PHE A 130 12.25 12.86 -23.81
C PHE A 130 13.25 11.72 -24.01
N GLU A 131 13.20 11.00 -25.15
CA GLU A 131 13.98 9.77 -25.33
C GLU A 131 15.49 9.94 -25.15
N ASP A 132 16.04 11.08 -25.57
CA ASP A 132 17.46 11.41 -25.47
C ASP A 132 17.77 12.30 -24.24
N VAL A 133 16.83 12.43 -23.30
CA VAL A 133 17.02 13.14 -22.03
C VAL A 133 17.49 12.14 -20.95
N PRO A 134 18.53 12.48 -20.16
CA PRO A 134 18.96 11.66 -19.02
C PRO A 134 17.83 11.40 -18.02
N VAL A 135 17.70 10.16 -17.55
CA VAL A 135 16.58 9.74 -16.68
C VAL A 135 16.55 10.47 -15.35
N LYS A 136 17.67 10.98 -14.84
CA LYS A 136 17.67 11.88 -13.66
C LYS A 136 16.81 13.13 -13.80
N ASN A 137 16.50 13.53 -15.03
CA ASN A 137 15.64 14.68 -15.33
C ASN A 137 14.16 14.28 -15.55
N TYR A 138 13.84 12.99 -15.42
CA TYR A 138 12.47 12.51 -15.54
C TYR A 138 11.69 12.79 -14.26
N SER A 139 10.40 13.10 -14.40
CA SER A 139 9.50 13.03 -13.25
C SER A 139 9.35 11.58 -12.78
N SER A 140 8.92 11.39 -11.53
CA SER A 140 8.61 10.05 -11.02
C SER A 140 7.56 9.33 -11.87
N GLY A 141 6.59 10.07 -12.41
CA GLY A 141 5.62 9.54 -13.38
C GLY A 141 6.27 9.01 -14.64
N MET A 142 7.15 9.79 -15.29
CA MET A 142 7.85 9.34 -16.50
C MET A 142 8.71 8.09 -16.26
N MET A 143 9.40 8.02 -15.12
CA MET A 143 10.17 6.83 -14.74
C MET A 143 9.26 5.61 -14.54
N ALA A 144 8.13 5.77 -13.83
CA ALA A 144 7.16 4.69 -13.65
C ALA A 144 6.57 4.21 -14.99
N ARG A 145 6.21 5.14 -15.89
CA ARG A 145 5.69 4.83 -17.22
C ARG A 145 6.70 4.00 -18.01
N LEU A 146 7.95 4.46 -18.08
CA LEU A 146 9.01 3.77 -18.82
C LEU A 146 9.30 2.39 -18.23
N GLY A 147 9.45 2.30 -16.91
CA GLY A 147 9.68 1.02 -16.23
C GLY A 147 8.56 0.01 -16.48
N PHE A 148 7.30 0.45 -16.38
CA PHE A 148 6.14 -0.39 -16.68
C PHE A 148 6.11 -0.84 -18.14
N SER A 149 6.37 0.06 -19.09
CA SER A 149 6.44 -0.27 -20.51
C SER A 149 7.48 -1.35 -20.82
N ILE A 150 8.68 -1.21 -20.25
CA ILE A 150 9.77 -2.17 -20.46
C ILE A 150 9.43 -3.52 -19.82
N ALA A 151 8.95 -3.54 -18.57
CA ALA A 151 8.66 -4.78 -17.86
C ALA A 151 7.49 -5.58 -18.45
N THR A 152 6.56 -4.89 -19.13
CA THR A 152 5.34 -5.50 -19.69
C THR A 152 5.35 -5.61 -21.22
N ILE A 153 6.49 -5.37 -21.85
CA ILE A 153 6.66 -5.49 -23.31
C ILE A 153 6.55 -6.93 -23.80
N SER A 154 6.91 -7.87 -22.94
CA SER A 154 6.76 -9.30 -23.14
C SER A 154 5.93 -9.88 -22.01
N LYS A 155 5.49 -11.13 -22.17
CA LYS A 155 4.72 -11.85 -21.16
C LYS A 155 5.68 -12.54 -20.19
N PRO A 156 5.78 -12.11 -18.92
CA PRO A 156 6.58 -12.83 -17.93
C PRO A 156 5.80 -14.03 -17.37
N ASP A 157 6.51 -14.98 -16.77
CA ASP A 157 5.89 -16.05 -15.98
C ASP A 157 5.30 -15.49 -14.68
N ILE A 158 6.02 -14.55 -14.06
CA ILE A 158 5.67 -13.91 -12.80
C ILE A 158 5.91 -12.39 -12.92
N LEU A 159 4.86 -11.60 -12.68
CA LEU A 159 4.93 -10.15 -12.60
C LEU A 159 4.78 -9.74 -11.13
N LEU A 160 5.80 -9.09 -10.58
CA LEU A 160 5.74 -8.51 -9.23
C LEU A 160 5.44 -7.03 -9.38
N VAL A 161 4.42 -6.54 -8.69
CA VAL A 161 3.95 -5.16 -8.83
C VAL A 161 3.86 -4.53 -7.45
N ASP A 162 4.66 -3.50 -7.23
CA ASP A 162 4.54 -2.61 -6.09
C ASP A 162 3.61 -1.42 -6.43
N GLU A 163 3.16 -0.66 -5.43
CA GLU A 163 2.15 0.41 -5.50
C GLU A 163 2.43 1.56 -6.48
N ILE A 164 3.54 1.47 -7.22
CA ILE A 164 3.98 2.37 -8.27
C ILE A 164 2.95 2.54 -9.39
N LEU A 165 2.00 1.61 -9.56
CA LEU A 165 0.91 1.79 -10.52
C LEU A 165 0.02 2.99 -10.24
N ALA A 166 0.02 3.54 -9.02
CA ALA A 166 -0.71 4.76 -8.71
C ALA A 166 -0.01 6.02 -9.25
N VAL A 167 1.23 5.93 -9.76
CA VAL A 167 1.98 7.07 -10.29
C VAL A 167 1.63 7.28 -11.77
N GLY A 168 1.11 8.46 -12.10
CA GLY A 168 0.69 8.83 -13.45
C GLY A 168 -0.65 9.54 -13.45
N ASP A 169 -1.15 9.89 -14.64
CA ASP A 169 -2.51 10.38 -14.78
C ASP A 169 -3.51 9.22 -14.88
N PHE A 170 -4.81 9.53 -14.74
CA PHE A 170 -5.87 8.54 -14.79
C PHE A 170 -5.92 7.75 -16.11
N ALA A 171 -5.56 8.39 -17.24
CA ALA A 171 -5.57 7.74 -18.54
C ALA A 171 -4.46 6.66 -18.62
N PHE A 172 -3.26 6.98 -18.15
CA PHE A 172 -2.15 6.03 -18.10
C PHE A 172 -2.40 4.90 -17.10
N GLN A 173 -2.97 5.20 -15.92
CA GLN A 173 -3.36 4.18 -14.94
C GLN A 173 -4.32 3.16 -15.55
N ARG A 174 -5.31 3.61 -16.32
CA ARG A 174 -6.24 2.73 -17.05
C ARG A 174 -5.50 1.87 -18.08
N LYS A 175 -4.56 2.45 -18.83
CA LYS A 175 -3.71 1.73 -19.80
C LYS A 175 -2.89 0.62 -19.13
N CYS A 176 -2.34 0.89 -17.94
CA CYS A 176 -1.64 -0.11 -17.13
C CYS A 176 -2.57 -1.23 -16.66
N GLN A 177 -3.77 -0.89 -16.18
CA GLN A 177 -4.77 -1.87 -15.76
C GLN A 177 -5.17 -2.80 -16.92
N ASP A 178 -5.44 -2.25 -18.10
CA ASP A 178 -5.77 -3.03 -19.30
C ASP A 178 -4.61 -3.95 -19.73
N ARG A 179 -3.35 -3.46 -19.65
CA ARG A 179 -2.15 -4.27 -19.93
C ARG A 179 -1.99 -5.40 -18.92
N MET A 180 -2.17 -5.14 -17.63
CA MET A 180 -2.10 -6.16 -16.59
C MET A 180 -3.16 -7.23 -16.77
N GLN A 181 -4.41 -6.83 -17.06
CA GLN A 181 -5.49 -7.78 -17.30
C GLN A 181 -5.16 -8.73 -18.45
N LYS A 182 -4.63 -8.21 -19.58
CA LYS A 182 -4.19 -9.04 -20.71
C LYS A 182 -3.07 -10.02 -20.34
N LEU A 183 -2.12 -9.59 -19.51
CA LEU A 183 -1.06 -10.49 -19.01
C LEU A 183 -1.63 -11.61 -18.14
N MET A 184 -2.55 -11.27 -17.22
CA MET A 184 -3.24 -12.21 -16.36
C MET A 184 -4.08 -13.22 -17.15
N GLU A 185 -4.85 -12.75 -18.14
CA GLU A 185 -5.62 -13.60 -19.06
C GLU A 185 -4.69 -14.52 -19.88
N GLY A 186 -3.49 -14.04 -20.19
CA GLY A 186 -2.44 -14.85 -20.78
C GLY A 186 -1.89 -15.95 -19.85
N GLY A 187 -2.19 -15.93 -18.55
CA GLY A 187 -1.70 -16.89 -17.56
C GLY A 187 -0.39 -16.49 -16.88
N THR A 188 -0.02 -15.20 -16.93
CA THR A 188 1.03 -14.63 -16.07
C THR A 188 0.56 -14.70 -14.61
N THR A 189 1.46 -15.12 -13.71
CA THR A 189 1.22 -15.06 -12.27
C THR A 189 1.49 -13.64 -11.78
N VAL A 190 0.57 -13.02 -11.07
CA VAL A 190 0.73 -11.64 -10.57
C VAL A 190 0.87 -11.65 -9.05
N VAL A 191 1.90 -10.99 -8.54
CA VAL A 191 2.03 -10.68 -7.10
C VAL A 191 1.94 -9.18 -6.93
N PHE A 192 0.90 -8.73 -6.24
CA PHE A 192 0.54 -7.33 -6.14
C PHE A 192 0.65 -6.83 -4.70
N VAL A 193 1.30 -5.70 -4.48
CA VAL A 193 1.29 -4.99 -3.20
C VAL A 193 0.38 -3.78 -3.34
N SER A 194 -0.62 -3.67 -2.47
CA SER A 194 -1.52 -2.51 -2.46
C SER A 194 -2.17 -2.27 -1.09
N HIS A 195 -2.30 -1.00 -0.75
CA HIS A 195 -3.08 -0.48 0.36
C HIS A 195 -4.57 -0.25 0.00
N SER A 196 -4.96 -0.42 -1.27
CA SER A 196 -6.33 -0.25 -1.75
C SER A 196 -7.07 -1.59 -1.77
N PHE A 197 -8.03 -1.79 -0.86
CA PHE A 197 -8.87 -3.00 -0.84
C PHE A 197 -9.64 -3.18 -2.14
N SER A 198 -10.15 -2.09 -2.71
CA SER A 198 -10.84 -2.15 -4.01
C SER A 198 -9.95 -2.67 -5.13
N ASP A 199 -8.66 -2.32 -5.16
CA ASP A 199 -7.74 -2.83 -6.17
C ASP A 199 -7.36 -4.29 -5.92
N VAL A 200 -7.12 -4.64 -4.65
CA VAL A 200 -6.84 -6.03 -4.25
C VAL A 200 -8.00 -6.94 -4.63
N GLU A 201 -9.23 -6.59 -4.28
CA GLU A 201 -10.41 -7.42 -4.57
C GLU A 201 -10.74 -7.49 -6.06
N ARG A 202 -10.41 -6.43 -6.82
CA ARG A 202 -10.63 -6.39 -8.27
C ARG A 202 -9.58 -7.19 -9.05
N ILE A 203 -8.32 -7.14 -8.63
CA ILE A 203 -7.18 -7.70 -9.38
C ILE A 203 -6.81 -9.10 -8.89
N CYS A 204 -6.88 -9.33 -7.58
CA CYS A 204 -6.33 -10.53 -6.95
C CYS A 204 -7.43 -11.51 -6.52
N LYS A 205 -7.20 -12.79 -6.76
CA LYS A 205 -8.05 -13.89 -6.27
C LYS A 205 -7.68 -14.30 -4.85
N HIS A 206 -6.39 -14.25 -4.54
CA HIS A 206 -5.87 -14.61 -3.24
C HIS A 206 -5.08 -13.47 -2.63
N ALA A 207 -4.92 -13.48 -1.31
CA ALA A 207 -4.06 -12.53 -0.61
C ALA A 207 -3.42 -13.15 0.63
N ALA A 208 -2.24 -12.65 0.97
CA ALA A 208 -1.59 -12.84 2.26
C ALA A 208 -1.62 -11.54 3.06
N TRP A 209 -2.19 -11.60 4.26
CA TRP A 209 -2.11 -10.52 5.24
C TRP A 209 -0.87 -10.70 6.12
N ILE A 210 0.04 -9.74 6.01
CA ILE A 210 1.27 -9.67 6.79
C ILE A 210 1.14 -8.59 7.87
N ASN A 211 1.50 -8.93 9.10
CA ASN A 211 1.47 -8.02 10.24
C ASN A 211 2.76 -8.16 11.06
N LYS A 212 3.55 -7.08 11.15
CA LYS A 212 4.81 -7.01 11.91
C LYS A 212 5.73 -8.24 11.67
N GLY A 213 5.81 -8.64 10.41
CA GLY A 213 6.60 -9.75 9.93
C GLY A 213 5.95 -11.13 10.02
N ASN A 214 4.75 -11.28 10.60
CA ASN A 214 4.06 -12.57 10.68
C ASN A 214 2.97 -12.68 9.60
N LEU A 215 2.70 -13.90 9.15
CA LEU A 215 1.57 -14.21 8.28
C LEU A 215 0.32 -14.44 9.13
N GLU A 216 -0.62 -13.51 9.11
CA GLU A 216 -1.86 -13.59 9.90
C GLU A 216 -2.95 -14.39 9.17
N PHE A 217 -2.98 -14.25 7.83
CA PHE A 217 -3.94 -14.95 7.00
C PHE A 217 -3.40 -15.13 5.58
N VAL A 218 -3.76 -16.25 4.94
CA VAL A 218 -3.57 -16.49 3.51
C VAL A 218 -4.77 -17.24 2.97
N GLY A 219 -5.36 -16.75 1.89
CA GLY A 219 -6.58 -17.32 1.33
C GLY A 219 -7.22 -16.41 0.29
N ASP A 220 -8.55 -16.45 0.20
CA ASP A 220 -9.35 -15.57 -0.66
C ASP A 220 -9.07 -14.09 -0.37
N SER A 221 -8.97 -13.28 -1.43
CA SER A 221 -8.60 -11.86 -1.31
C SER A 221 -9.63 -11.04 -0.53
N LYS A 222 -10.93 -11.30 -0.70
CA LYS A 222 -11.99 -10.57 0.01
C LYS A 222 -11.99 -10.93 1.49
N GLU A 223 -11.79 -12.20 1.80
CA GLU A 223 -11.67 -12.63 3.20
C GLU A 223 -10.45 -12.00 3.87
N ALA A 224 -9.31 -11.97 3.18
CA ALA A 224 -8.10 -11.33 3.69
C ALA A 224 -8.31 -9.82 3.93
N CYS A 225 -8.90 -9.11 2.97
CA CYS A 225 -9.24 -7.69 3.08
C CYS A 225 -10.16 -7.45 4.28
N ASN A 226 -11.25 -8.20 4.39
CA ASN A 226 -12.20 -8.09 5.50
C ASN A 226 -11.53 -8.33 6.86
N ARG A 227 -10.70 -9.37 6.99
CA ARG A 227 -9.97 -9.66 8.23
C ARG A 227 -9.00 -8.55 8.60
N TYR A 228 -8.27 -8.03 7.62
CA TYR A 228 -7.32 -6.95 7.84
C TYR A 228 -8.03 -5.62 8.17
N GLU A 229 -9.12 -5.28 7.47
CA GLU A 229 -9.94 -4.08 7.74
C GLU A 229 -10.50 -4.06 9.18
N HIS A 230 -10.83 -5.22 9.74
CA HIS A 230 -11.31 -5.36 11.11
C HIS A 230 -10.20 -5.61 12.14
N SER A 231 -8.93 -5.53 11.72
CA SER A 231 -7.81 -5.77 12.63
C SER A 231 -7.44 -4.54 13.45
N GLU A 232 -7.03 -4.76 14.70
CA GLU A 232 -6.47 -3.73 15.57
C GLU A 232 -5.26 -3.02 14.95
N ASP A 233 -4.47 -3.72 14.13
CA ASP A 233 -3.29 -3.13 13.48
C ASP A 233 -3.69 -2.15 12.36
N TYR A 234 -4.69 -2.49 11.55
CA TYR A 234 -5.24 -1.57 10.56
C TYR A 234 -5.81 -0.33 11.24
N LEU A 235 -6.66 -0.52 12.24
CA LEU A 235 -7.23 0.58 13.03
C LEU A 235 -6.15 1.47 13.67
N LYS A 236 -5.05 0.89 14.19
CA LYS A 236 -3.90 1.65 14.70
C LYS A 236 -3.10 2.35 13.61
N SER A 237 -2.87 1.71 12.46
CA SER A 237 -2.06 2.26 11.37
C SER A 237 -2.64 3.56 10.85
N LEU A 238 -3.95 3.65 10.85
CA LEU A 238 -4.67 4.81 10.37
C LEU A 238 -4.88 5.87 11.48
N SER A 239 -4.72 5.50 12.77
CA SER A 239 -4.71 6.43 13.92
C SER A 239 -3.50 7.36 13.95
N ALA A 240 -2.44 7.00 13.25
CA ALA A 240 -1.17 7.72 13.20
C ALA A 240 -1.19 8.93 12.24
N SER A 241 -2.30 9.18 11.55
CA SER A 241 -2.50 10.35 10.66
C SER A 241 -3.29 11.45 11.39
N ASP A 242 -2.63 12.56 11.73
CA ASP A 242 -3.14 13.63 12.60
C ASP A 242 -4.18 14.60 11.99
N ASP A 243 -4.72 14.33 10.80
CA ASP A 243 -5.51 15.29 10.00
C ASP A 243 -7.05 15.13 10.09
N ILE A 244 -7.59 14.70 11.24
CA ILE A 244 -9.05 14.58 11.48
C ILE A 244 -9.48 15.57 12.57
N GLN A 245 -10.47 16.42 12.27
CA GLN A 245 -11.10 17.34 13.22
C GLN A 245 -12.56 16.95 13.44
N TYR A 246 -13.08 17.07 14.66
CA TYR A 246 -14.50 16.80 14.95
C TYR A 246 -14.97 17.62 16.15
N ASN A 247 -16.28 17.77 16.27
CA ASN A 247 -16.93 18.32 17.45
C ASN A 247 -18.22 17.56 17.78
N ILE A 248 -18.59 17.56 19.06
CA ILE A 248 -19.94 17.20 19.50
C ILE A 248 -20.64 18.47 19.90
N ASP A 249 -21.79 18.71 19.28
CA ASP A 249 -22.57 19.91 19.51
C ASP A 249 -23.62 19.68 20.60
N SER A 250 -24.21 18.47 20.65
CA SER A 250 -25.26 18.16 21.60
C SER A 250 -25.34 16.67 21.97
N ILE A 251 -25.71 16.43 23.22
CA ILE A 251 -25.97 15.10 23.79
C ILE A 251 -27.26 15.19 24.60
N TRP A 252 -28.24 14.35 24.31
CA TRP A 252 -29.48 14.31 25.09
C TRP A 252 -30.16 12.94 25.03
N SER A 253 -30.99 12.63 26.03
CA SER A 253 -31.78 11.40 26.08
C SER A 253 -33.28 11.74 26.04
N PRO A 254 -33.95 11.60 24.88
CA PRO A 254 -35.35 12.03 24.74
C PRO A 254 -36.35 11.14 25.48
N ASN A 255 -36.00 9.87 25.75
CA ASN A 255 -36.90 8.85 26.30
C ASN A 255 -36.31 8.12 27.53
N GLY A 256 -35.14 8.55 28.02
CA GLY A 256 -34.42 7.91 29.14
C GLY A 256 -33.86 6.51 28.84
N ARG A 257 -34.04 5.99 27.61
CA ARG A 257 -33.58 4.66 27.18
C ARG A 257 -32.44 4.74 26.17
N GLU A 258 -32.46 5.75 25.33
CA GLU A 258 -31.47 5.99 24.29
C GLU A 258 -30.88 7.38 24.46
N THR A 259 -29.60 7.52 24.15
CA THR A 259 -28.92 8.80 24.06
C THR A 259 -28.60 9.11 22.61
N ILE A 260 -28.92 10.33 22.23
CA ILE A 260 -28.62 10.90 20.94
C ILE A 260 -27.40 11.80 21.11
N ILE A 261 -26.40 11.58 20.26
CA ILE A 261 -25.19 12.39 20.17
C ILE A 261 -25.13 12.95 18.76
N GLN A 262 -25.02 14.28 18.65
CA GLN A 262 -24.97 14.96 17.36
C GLN A 262 -23.73 15.85 17.27
N GLY A 263 -23.12 15.88 16.09
CA GLY A 263 -21.88 16.62 15.86
C GLY A 263 -21.50 16.72 14.39
N TRP A 264 -20.25 17.05 14.14
CA TRP A 264 -19.63 17.09 12.80
C TRP A 264 -18.21 16.52 12.85
N ALA A 265 -17.72 16.04 11.70
CA ALA A 265 -16.38 15.49 11.58
C ALA A 265 -15.81 15.65 10.17
N TYR A 266 -14.59 16.17 10.10
CA TYR A 266 -13.87 16.57 8.91
C TYR A 266 -12.54 15.81 8.75
N SER A 267 -12.17 15.51 7.50
CA SER A 267 -10.83 14.99 7.14
C SER A 267 -10.35 15.56 5.80
N LYS A 268 -9.06 15.90 5.74
CA LYS A 268 -8.39 16.34 4.50
C LYS A 268 -8.29 15.25 3.42
N TYR A 269 -8.37 13.97 3.78
CA TYR A 269 -8.11 12.83 2.88
C TYR A 269 -9.38 12.06 2.49
N GLY A 270 -10.55 12.72 2.45
CA GLY A 270 -11.82 12.13 2.00
C GLY A 270 -12.74 11.66 3.14
N ASN A 271 -13.82 10.95 2.80
CA ASN A 271 -14.95 10.62 3.69
C ASN A 271 -14.53 10.13 5.07
N VAL A 272 -15.15 10.71 6.10
CA VAL A 272 -15.06 10.23 7.48
C VAL A 272 -16.08 9.10 7.67
N ASN A 273 -15.71 8.02 8.33
CA ASN A 273 -16.65 6.99 8.79
C ASN A 273 -16.69 7.00 10.31
N ILE A 274 -17.89 6.87 10.86
CA ILE A 274 -18.15 6.78 12.30
C ILE A 274 -18.68 5.37 12.55
N LEU A 275 -17.93 4.58 13.29
CA LEU A 275 -18.30 3.20 13.62
C LEU A 275 -18.63 3.08 15.10
N LEU A 276 -19.63 2.26 15.41
CA LEU A 276 -19.91 1.81 16.77
C LEU A 276 -19.16 0.49 17.01
N PRO A 277 -18.60 0.26 18.21
CA PRO A 277 -18.07 -1.04 18.58
C PRO A 277 -19.12 -2.15 18.39
N SER A 278 -18.69 -3.35 17.98
CA SER A 278 -19.60 -4.48 17.70
C SER A 278 -20.43 -4.93 18.92
N ASN A 279 -19.99 -4.58 20.13
CA ASN A 279 -20.68 -4.83 21.39
C ASN A 279 -21.63 -3.70 21.82
N VAL A 280 -21.75 -2.62 21.06
CA VAL A 280 -22.64 -1.49 21.35
C VAL A 280 -23.91 -1.60 20.50
N GLN A 281 -25.08 -1.60 21.14
CA GLN A 281 -26.36 -1.61 20.44
C GLN A 281 -26.77 -0.17 20.08
N GLY A 282 -26.56 0.19 18.81
CA GLY A 282 -26.89 1.53 18.32
C GLY A 282 -26.82 1.66 16.80
N LYS A 283 -27.09 2.87 16.31
CA LYS A 283 -27.02 3.25 14.90
C LYS A 283 -26.32 4.60 14.72
N VAL A 284 -25.73 4.77 13.54
CA VAL A 284 -25.05 6.00 13.13
C VAL A 284 -25.63 6.44 11.79
N ASP A 285 -26.19 7.64 11.77
CA ASP A 285 -26.75 8.23 10.56
C ASP A 285 -25.96 9.49 10.18
N ARG A 286 -25.67 9.61 8.88
CA ARG A 286 -25.16 10.86 8.30
C ARG A 286 -26.34 11.78 8.03
N VAL A 287 -26.26 13.01 8.53
CA VAL A 287 -27.35 13.98 8.42
C VAL A 287 -26.79 15.29 7.87
N GLU A 288 -27.41 15.80 6.82
CA GLU A 288 -27.12 17.16 6.36
C GLU A 288 -27.56 18.17 7.41
N ARG A 289 -26.74 19.20 7.61
CA ARG A 289 -26.94 20.21 8.65
C ARG A 289 -26.71 21.57 8.03
N GLU A 290 -27.68 22.46 8.17
CA GLU A 290 -27.62 23.81 7.61
C GLU A 290 -26.55 24.69 8.31
N ASP A 291 -26.19 24.33 9.54
CA ASP A 291 -25.18 25.02 10.35
C ASP A 291 -23.74 24.48 10.15
N VAL A 292 -23.56 23.47 9.30
CA VAL A 292 -22.25 22.89 8.97
C VAL A 292 -22.00 23.05 7.46
N VAL A 293 -21.01 23.86 7.10
CA VAL A 293 -20.66 24.10 5.68
C VAL A 293 -19.85 22.92 5.14
N ALA A 294 -20.49 22.06 4.34
CA ALA A 294 -19.83 20.92 3.71
C ALA A 294 -19.12 21.33 2.39
N ILE A 295 -17.86 20.92 2.24
CA ILE A 295 -17.16 20.98 0.95
C ILE A 295 -17.41 19.65 0.21
N LYS A 296 -17.87 19.70 -1.04
CA LYS A 296 -18.14 18.52 -1.87
C LYS A 296 -17.06 18.39 -2.94
N HIS A 297 -16.50 17.19 -3.14
CA HIS A 297 -15.64 16.95 -4.30
C HIS A 297 -16.46 17.12 -5.59
N LEU A 298 -15.78 17.48 -6.69
CA LEU A 298 -16.36 17.61 -8.03
C LEU A 298 -17.06 16.33 -8.55
N ASN A 299 -16.73 15.16 -7.99
CA ASN A 299 -17.37 13.87 -8.30
C ASN A 299 -18.61 13.56 -7.43
N GLY A 300 -19.01 14.47 -6.55
CA GLY A 300 -20.18 14.34 -5.69
C GLY A 300 -19.96 13.68 -4.32
N SER A 301 -18.76 13.24 -3.96
CA SER A 301 -18.48 12.73 -2.60
C SER A 301 -18.34 13.86 -1.58
N LEU A 302 -19.05 13.76 -0.46
CA LEU A 302 -19.06 14.74 0.63
C LEU A 302 -17.79 14.62 1.49
N LEU A 303 -16.98 15.68 1.58
CA LEU A 303 -15.79 15.68 2.45
C LEU A 303 -16.12 15.94 3.93
N ASP A 304 -17.33 16.44 4.22
CA ASP A 304 -17.81 16.74 5.57
C ASP A 304 -19.34 16.59 5.64
N CYS A 305 -19.84 16.04 6.74
CA CYS A 305 -21.26 15.88 7.06
C CYS A 305 -21.47 15.91 8.57
N GLY A 306 -22.60 16.50 8.98
CA GLY A 306 -23.14 16.25 10.31
C GLY A 306 -23.40 14.76 10.53
N PHE A 307 -23.32 14.33 11.78
CA PHE A 307 -23.67 12.97 12.16
C PHE A 307 -24.64 12.97 13.34
N LYS A 308 -25.43 11.91 13.41
CA LYS A 308 -26.30 11.59 14.54
C LYS A 308 -26.05 10.14 14.95
N ILE A 309 -25.72 9.94 16.21
CA ILE A 309 -25.50 8.62 16.80
C ILE A 309 -26.61 8.39 17.81
N ILE A 310 -27.25 7.23 17.72
CA ILE A 310 -28.30 6.81 18.63
C ILE A 310 -27.83 5.51 19.29
N VAL A 311 -27.62 5.56 20.60
CA VAL A 311 -27.08 4.42 21.37
C VAL A 311 -27.92 4.17 22.61
N ASN A 312 -28.00 2.90 23.03
CA ASN A 312 -28.68 2.55 24.28
C ASN A 312 -27.92 3.12 25.48
N ASN A 313 -28.64 3.63 26.49
CA ASN A 313 -28.03 4.21 27.69
C ASN A 313 -27.15 3.21 28.47
N LYS A 314 -27.39 1.90 28.33
CA LYS A 314 -26.54 0.86 28.95
C LYS A 314 -25.15 0.74 28.33
N ASP A 315 -24.99 1.19 27.09
CA ASP A 315 -23.74 1.05 26.33
C ASP A 315 -22.91 2.34 26.33
N LEU A 316 -23.40 3.37 27.04
CA LEU A 316 -22.89 4.74 27.01
C LEU A 316 -21.49 4.86 27.64
N ASP A 317 -21.25 4.16 28.74
CA ASP A 317 -19.94 4.09 29.41
C ASP A 317 -18.86 3.40 28.55
N ASN A 318 -19.29 2.60 27.56
CA ASN A 318 -18.42 1.85 26.66
C ASN A 318 -18.35 2.47 25.26
N LEU A 319 -18.98 3.64 25.05
CA LEU A 319 -19.05 4.27 23.74
C LEU A 319 -17.68 4.82 23.33
N LYS A 320 -17.15 4.26 22.24
CA LYS A 320 -15.93 4.75 21.59
C LYS A 320 -16.29 5.19 20.19
N LEU A 321 -16.00 6.44 19.84
CA LEU A 321 -16.14 6.90 18.47
C LEU A 321 -14.87 6.57 17.71
N ILE A 322 -15.04 5.76 16.67
CA ILE A 322 -13.97 5.43 15.74
C ILE A 322 -14.18 6.34 14.53
N LEU A 323 -13.41 7.43 14.47
CA LEU A 323 -13.44 8.41 13.40
C LEU A 323 -12.30 8.16 12.45
N LYS A 324 -12.60 7.52 11.30
CA LYS A 324 -11.63 7.13 10.25
C LYS A 324 -10.25 6.86 10.86
N ASN A 325 -10.26 6.06 11.95
CA ASN A 325 -9.15 5.49 12.67
C ASN A 325 -8.50 6.18 13.88
N LYS A 326 -9.09 7.19 14.53
CA LYS A 326 -8.76 7.45 15.95
C LYS A 326 -9.86 6.88 16.85
N VAL A 327 -9.49 6.06 17.83
CA VAL A 327 -10.38 5.66 18.94
C VAL A 327 -10.46 6.84 19.89
N HIS A 328 -11.42 7.73 19.65
CA HIS A 328 -11.75 8.76 20.61
C HIS A 328 -12.69 8.13 21.66
N THR A 329 -12.15 7.92 22.86
CA THR A 329 -13.00 7.57 24.01
C THR A 329 -13.73 8.84 24.40
N LEU A 330 -15.00 8.91 24.02
CA LEU A 330 -15.87 9.96 24.49
C LEU A 330 -16.32 9.60 25.89
N THR A 331 -15.62 10.17 26.87
CA THR A 331 -16.06 10.09 28.26
C THR A 331 -17.20 11.08 28.43
N ILE A 332 -18.42 10.65 28.08
CA ILE A 332 -19.63 11.41 28.36
C ILE A 332 -19.91 11.24 29.85
N ARG A 333 -19.52 12.22 30.66
CA ARG A 333 -19.99 12.29 32.05
C ARG A 333 -21.40 12.89 32.01
N VAL A 334 -22.40 12.05 32.29
CA VAL A 334 -23.79 12.45 32.47
C VAL A 334 -23.92 13.33 33.72
#